data_AF-A0A0I9RS72-F1
#
_entry.id   AF-A0A0I9RS72-F1
#
_cell.length_a   1.000
_cell.length_b   1.000
_cell.length_c   1.000
_cell.angle_alpha   90.00
_cell.angle_beta   90.00
_cell.angle_gamma   90.00
#
_symmetry.space_group_name_H-M   'P 1'
#
loop_
_entity.id
_entity.type
_entity.pdbx_description
1 polymer ?
#
loop_
_entity_poly.entity_id
_entity_poly.type
_entity_poly.pdbx_seq_one_letter_code
_entity_poly.pdbx_strand_id
1 'polypeptide(L)'
;MNFDLKAFRKRFGLKQVEVAHLFNCGQSNISDIETGKRGLEEYQTRILFDKYGEEVVKEYLIPESAIHQGNINGDNINGHNVTVNKADFDKLISLLNKRDEQIDRLLRIIENLNK
;
A
#
# COMPACT_ATOMS: atom_id res chain seq x y z
N MET A 1 -0.23 -5.51 -17.47
CA MET A 1 0.27 -6.84 -17.06
C MET A 1 0.94 -6.69 -15.70
N ASN A 2 0.52 -7.47 -14.70
CA ASN A 2 1.16 -7.44 -13.38
C ASN A 2 2.31 -8.46 -13.35
N PHE A 3 3.51 -8.03 -13.03
CA PHE A 3 4.74 -8.79 -13.24
C PHE A 3 5.70 -8.58 -12.07
N ASP A 4 6.22 -9.65 -11.48
CA ASP A 4 7.20 -9.57 -10.40
C ASP A 4 8.59 -9.26 -10.95
N LEU A 5 8.79 -8.00 -11.33
CA LEU A 5 10.07 -7.52 -11.86
C LEU A 5 11.21 -7.69 -10.86
N LYS A 6 10.91 -7.63 -9.56
CA LYS A 6 11.92 -7.71 -8.50
C LYS A 6 12.47 -9.14 -8.36
N ALA A 7 11.59 -10.14 -8.35
CA ALA A 7 12.00 -11.54 -8.31
C ALA A 7 12.73 -11.92 -9.61
N PHE A 8 12.21 -11.50 -10.76
CA PHE A 8 12.86 -11.68 -12.05
C PHE A 8 14.28 -11.12 -12.04
N ARG A 9 14.42 -9.83 -11.70
CA ARG A 9 15.71 -9.14 -11.67
C ARG A 9 16.72 -9.86 -10.77
N LYS A 10 16.29 -10.30 -9.59
CA LYS A 10 17.14 -11.04 -8.64
C LYS A 10 17.62 -12.38 -9.20
N ARG A 11 16.75 -13.16 -9.87
CA ARG A 11 17.15 -14.43 -10.49
C ARG A 11 18.26 -14.24 -11.52
N PHE A 12 18.17 -13.19 -12.33
CA PHE A 12 19.16 -12.89 -13.37
C PHE A 12 20.34 -12.04 -12.87
N GLY A 13 20.45 -11.78 -11.56
CA GLY A 13 21.58 -11.04 -10.99
C GLY A 13 21.65 -9.57 -11.41
N LEU A 14 20.54 -9.00 -11.87
CA LEU A 14 20.49 -7.65 -12.42
C LEU A 14 20.33 -6.58 -11.32
N LYS A 15 20.90 -5.40 -11.52
CA LYS A 15 20.65 -4.20 -10.73
C LYS A 15 19.50 -3.40 -11.34
N GLN A 16 18.82 -2.59 -10.54
CA GLN A 16 17.71 -1.76 -11.04
C GLN A 16 18.15 -0.83 -12.18
N VAL A 17 19.38 -0.29 -12.10
CA VAL A 17 19.95 0.55 -13.15
C VAL A 17 20.13 -0.19 -14.47
N GLU A 18 20.50 -1.47 -14.44
CA GLU A 18 20.68 -2.29 -15.65
C GLU A 18 19.33 -2.59 -16.32
N VAL A 19 18.29 -2.81 -15.52
CA VAL A 19 16.91 -2.94 -16.04
C VAL A 19 16.40 -1.60 -16.59
N ALA A 20 16.75 -0.49 -15.95
CA ALA A 20 16.40 0.85 -16.43
C ALA A 20 17.00 1.10 -17.82
N HIS A 21 18.27 0.75 -18.01
CA HIS A 21 18.93 0.77 -19.32
C HIS A 21 18.28 -0.18 -20.32
N LEU A 22 17.94 -1.41 -19.90
CA LEU A 22 17.25 -2.39 -20.75
C LEU A 22 15.91 -1.85 -21.28
N PHE A 23 15.14 -1.14 -20.45
CA PHE A 23 13.86 -0.56 -20.82
C PHE A 23 13.95 0.86 -21.36
N ASN A 24 15.16 1.40 -21.53
CA ASN A 24 15.42 2.78 -21.92
C ASN A 24 14.58 3.79 -21.10
N CYS A 25 14.56 3.62 -19.78
CA CYS A 25 13.78 4.44 -18.86
C CYS A 25 14.61 4.86 -17.63
N GLY A 26 14.07 5.76 -16.81
CA GLY A 26 14.70 6.16 -15.56
C GLY A 26 14.62 5.07 -14.48
N GLN A 27 15.59 5.02 -13.56
CA GLN A 27 15.59 4.07 -12.44
C GLN A 27 14.35 4.22 -11.54
N SER A 28 13.78 5.42 -11.42
CA SER A 28 12.51 5.67 -10.72
C SER A 28 11.36 4.84 -11.30
N ASN A 29 11.31 4.67 -12.63
CA ASN A 29 10.29 3.87 -13.31
C ASN A 29 10.39 2.40 -12.89
N ILE A 30 11.62 1.87 -12.79
CA ILE A 30 11.87 0.50 -12.31
C ILE A 30 11.42 0.34 -10.85
N SER A 31 11.71 1.32 -10.00
CA SER A 31 11.25 1.30 -8.61
C SER A 31 9.73 1.32 -8.52
N ASP A 32 9.04 2.12 -9.34
CA ASP A 32 7.58 2.17 -9.34
C ASP A 32 6.95 0.86 -9.85
N ILE A 33 7.61 0.18 -10.80
CA ILE A 33 7.19 -1.16 -11.25
C ILE A 33 7.40 -2.20 -10.13
N GLU A 34 8.60 -2.24 -9.51
CA GLU A 34 8.91 -3.21 -8.44
C GLU A 34 8.07 -3.01 -7.17
N THR A 35 7.53 -1.82 -6.95
CA THR A 35 6.65 -1.50 -5.82
C THR A 35 5.17 -1.67 -6.15
N GLY A 36 4.84 -2.02 -7.40
CA GLY A 36 3.46 -2.25 -7.85
C GLY A 36 2.66 -0.97 -8.06
N LYS A 37 3.28 0.21 -8.03
CA LYS A 37 2.61 1.48 -8.37
C LYS A 37 2.20 1.53 -9.84
N ARG A 38 2.93 0.81 -10.70
CA ARG A 38 2.62 0.65 -12.12
C ARG A 38 3.00 -0.75 -12.61
N GLY A 39 2.37 -1.19 -13.68
CA GLY A 39 2.77 -2.41 -14.41
C GLY A 39 3.82 -2.13 -15.48
N LEU A 40 4.26 -3.21 -16.13
CA LEU A 40 5.07 -3.12 -17.35
C LEU A 40 4.23 -2.54 -18.50
N GLU A 41 4.87 -1.70 -19.30
CA GLU A 41 4.35 -1.31 -20.62
C GLU A 41 4.59 -2.42 -21.64
N GLU A 42 3.80 -2.42 -22.70
CA GLU A 42 3.82 -3.47 -23.72
C GLU A 42 5.21 -3.65 -24.38
N TYR A 43 5.93 -2.54 -24.58
CA TYR A 43 7.29 -2.58 -25.14
C TYR A 43 8.30 -3.21 -24.15
N GLN A 44 8.14 -2.98 -22.84
CA GLN A 44 9.00 -3.54 -21.80
C GLN A 44 8.80 -5.06 -21.72
N THR A 45 7.54 -5.50 -21.82
CA THR A 45 7.20 -6.93 -21.90
C THR A 45 7.84 -7.59 -23.14
N ARG A 46 7.78 -6.95 -24.31
CA ARG A 46 8.43 -7.46 -25.54
C ARG A 46 9.93 -7.61 -25.36
N ILE A 47 10.61 -6.60 -24.80
CA ILE A 47 12.05 -6.66 -24.52
C ILE A 47 12.40 -7.85 -23.62
N LEU A 48 11.57 -8.14 -22.61
CA LEU A 48 11.77 -9.31 -21.76
C LEU A 48 11.57 -10.63 -22.51
N PHE A 49 10.51 -10.75 -23.31
CA PHE A 49 10.26 -11.93 -24.12
C PHE A 49 11.39 -12.20 -25.12
N ASP A 50 11.85 -11.17 -25.83
CA ASP A 50 12.91 -11.29 -26.84
C ASP A 50 14.24 -11.74 -26.22
N LYS A 51 14.55 -11.26 -25.00
CA LYS A 51 15.85 -11.51 -24.37
C LYS A 51 15.89 -12.77 -23.50
N TYR A 52 14.78 -13.13 -22.86
CA TYR A 52 14.74 -14.20 -21.85
C TYR A 52 13.82 -15.36 -22.23
N GLY A 53 13.03 -15.21 -23.29
CA GLY A 53 12.06 -16.21 -23.73
C GLY A 53 10.71 -16.08 -23.02
N GLU A 54 9.64 -16.31 -23.77
CA GLU A 54 8.28 -16.14 -23.30
C GLU A 54 7.94 -17.03 -22.09
N GLU A 55 8.34 -18.30 -22.13
CA GLU A 55 8.06 -19.27 -21.05
C GLU A 55 8.69 -18.85 -19.72
N VAL A 56 9.94 -18.38 -19.75
CA VAL A 56 10.66 -17.92 -18.56
C VAL A 56 10.02 -16.66 -17.99
N VAL A 57 9.59 -15.74 -18.84
CA VAL A 57 8.95 -14.49 -18.40
C VAL A 57 7.56 -14.77 -17.83
N LYS A 58 6.79 -15.71 -18.40
CA LYS A 58 5.47 -16.08 -17.89
C LYS A 58 5.50 -16.63 -16.46
N GLU A 59 6.59 -17.25 -16.00
CA GLU A 59 6.77 -17.70 -14.61
C GLU A 59 6.65 -16.56 -13.58
N TYR A 60 6.85 -15.30 -14.00
CA TYR A 60 6.83 -14.11 -13.14
C TYR A 60 5.54 -13.31 -13.25
N LEU A 61 4.54 -13.83 -13.98
CA LEU A 61 3.24 -13.19 -14.05
C LEU A 61 2.51 -13.34 -12.74
N ILE A 62 2.06 -12.22 -12.20
CA ILE A 62 1.26 -12.19 -11.00
C ILE A 62 -0.20 -12.41 -11.44
N PRO A 63 -0.86 -13.50 -11.04
CA PRO A 63 -2.26 -13.72 -11.33
C PRO A 63 -3.10 -12.56 -10.78
N GLU A 64 -4.16 -12.16 -11.49
CA GLU A 64 -5.07 -11.11 -10.99
C GLU A 64 -5.67 -11.46 -9.62
N SER A 65 -5.88 -12.76 -9.34
CA SER A 65 -6.36 -13.27 -8.06
C SER A 65 -5.37 -13.09 -6.90
N ALA A 66 -4.08 -12.87 -7.18
CA ALA A 66 -3.04 -12.66 -6.18
C ALA A 66 -2.86 -11.17 -5.80
N ILE A 67 -3.57 -10.26 -6.46
CA ILE A 67 -3.64 -8.85 -6.08
C ILE A 67 -4.52 -8.74 -4.82
N HIS A 68 -3.96 -9.12 -3.68
CA HIS A 68 -4.59 -8.85 -2.39
C HIS A 68 -4.46 -7.36 -2.09
N GLN A 69 -5.57 -6.63 -2.20
CA GLN A 69 -5.73 -5.36 -1.49
C GLN A 69 -5.54 -5.65 0.01
N GLY A 70 -4.41 -5.25 0.58
CA GLY A 70 -4.08 -5.40 2.00
C GLY A 70 -4.90 -4.47 2.92
N ASN A 71 -5.98 -3.89 2.42
CA ASN A 71 -6.75 -2.83 3.03
C ASN A 71 -8.18 -3.31 3.22
N ILE A 72 -8.36 -4.23 4.17
CA ILE A 72 -9.67 -4.73 4.58
C ILE A 72 -10.39 -3.70 5.48
N ASN A 73 -9.67 -2.77 6.12
CA ASN A 73 -10.24 -1.85 7.14
C ASN A 73 -9.93 -0.35 6.96
N GLY A 74 -9.41 0.09 5.81
CA GLY A 74 -9.31 1.53 5.48
C GLY A 74 -8.45 2.39 6.42
N ASP A 75 -7.14 2.43 6.18
CA ASP A 75 -6.31 3.64 6.33
C ASP A 75 -5.03 3.41 5.53
N ASN A 76 -4.98 3.95 4.31
CA ASN A 76 -3.83 3.81 3.42
C ASN A 76 -2.86 4.97 3.65
N ILE A 77 -2.13 4.94 4.78
CA ILE A 77 -1.09 5.93 5.06
C ILE A 77 0.22 5.48 4.41
N ASN A 78 0.26 5.59 3.09
CA ASN A 78 1.43 5.27 2.32
C ASN A 78 2.42 6.46 2.34
N GLY A 79 3.51 6.33 3.09
CA GLY A 79 4.71 7.17 2.93
C GLY A 79 4.74 8.53 3.65
N HIS A 80 3.85 8.82 4.59
CA HIS A 80 4.04 9.92 5.55
C HIS A 80 4.29 9.35 6.94
N ASN A 81 5.33 9.84 7.63
CA ASN A 81 5.48 9.64 9.07
C ASN A 81 4.23 10.23 9.74
N VAL A 82 3.31 9.38 10.18
CA VAL A 82 2.15 9.79 10.97
C VAL A 82 2.68 10.30 12.30
N THR A 83 2.78 11.62 12.42
CA THR A 83 3.06 12.25 13.71
C THR A 83 1.72 12.41 14.41
N VAL A 84 1.38 11.48 15.30
CA VAL A 84 0.26 11.67 16.20
C VAL A 84 0.63 12.82 17.14
N ASN A 85 -0.01 13.97 16.96
CA ASN A 85 0.19 15.10 17.86
C ASN A 85 -0.46 14.77 19.20
N LYS A 86 0.34 14.72 20.26
CA LYS A 86 -0.12 14.39 21.62
C LYS A 86 -1.28 15.29 22.07
N ALA A 87 -1.28 16.56 21.70
CA ALA A 87 -2.32 17.51 22.08
C ALA A 87 -3.69 17.16 21.45
N ASP A 88 -3.71 16.64 20.24
CA ASP A 88 -4.95 16.22 19.57
C ASP A 88 -5.53 14.96 20.23
N PHE A 89 -4.65 14.05 20.65
CA PHE A 89 -5.05 12.86 21.40
C PHE A 89 -5.59 13.22 22.80
N ASP A 90 -4.92 14.11 23.52
CA ASP A 90 -5.37 14.58 24.83
C ASP A 90 -6.73 15.30 24.73
N LYS A 91 -6.95 16.08 23.64
CA LYS A 91 -8.24 16.72 23.35
C LYS A 91 -9.34 15.69 23.09
N LEU A 92 -9.05 14.62 22.36
CA LEU A 92 -9.99 13.52 22.13
C LEU A 92 -10.39 12.85 23.45
N ILE A 93 -9.42 12.52 24.31
CA ILE A 93 -9.69 11.93 25.63
C ILE A 93 -10.55 12.86 26.48
N SER A 94 -10.28 14.17 26.47
CA SER A 94 -11.09 15.15 27.20
C SER A 94 -12.55 15.20 26.72
N LEU A 95 -12.78 15.10 25.41
CA LEU A 95 -14.14 15.09 24.85
C LEU A 95 -14.91 13.83 25.24
N LEU A 96 -14.24 12.67 25.29
CA LEU A 96 -14.86 11.41 25.72
C LEU A 96 -15.27 11.47 27.20
N ASN A 97 -14.39 11.91 28.08
CA ASN A 97 -14.71 12.06 29.50
C ASN A 97 -15.89 13.02 29.74
N LYS A 98 -15.96 14.13 29.00
CA LYS A 98 -17.10 15.06 29.07
C LYS A 98 -18.41 14.43 28.61
N ARG A 99 -18.37 13.49 27.66
CA ARG A 99 -19.55 12.75 27.20
C ARG A 99 -20.01 11.77 28.28
N ASP A 100 -19.09 11.08 28.95
CA ASP A 100 -19.42 10.18 30.05
C ASP A 100 -20.09 10.93 31.21
N GLU A 101 -19.55 12.08 31.62
CA GLU A 101 -20.17 12.92 32.64
C GLU A 101 -21.58 13.39 32.26
N GLN A 102 -21.82 13.69 30.97
CA GLN A 102 -23.16 14.05 30.50
C GLN A 102 -24.11 12.85 30.56
N ILE A 103 -23.65 11.65 30.22
CA ILE A 103 -24.44 10.42 30.32
C ILE A 103 -24.85 10.18 31.78
N ASP A 104 -23.91 10.29 32.72
CA ASP A 104 -24.20 10.10 34.15
C ASP A 104 -25.25 11.09 34.67
N ARG A 105 -25.16 12.36 34.25
CA ARG A 105 -26.17 13.37 34.59
C ARG A 105 -27.54 13.02 34.04
N LEU A 106 -27.61 12.55 32.79
CA LEU A 106 -28.87 12.15 32.17
C LEU A 106 -29.48 10.95 32.89
N LEU A 107 -28.67 9.93 33.22
CA LEU A 107 -29.12 8.75 33.97
C LEU A 107 -29.72 9.17 35.33
N ARG A 108 -29.04 10.05 36.05
CA ARG A 108 -29.54 10.57 37.33
C ARG A 108 -30.84 11.36 37.21
N ILE A 109 -31.03 12.11 36.13
CA ILE A 109 -32.29 12.82 35.85
C ILE A 109 -33.41 11.81 35.61
N ILE A 110 -33.16 10.79 34.77
CA ILE A 110 -34.14 9.74 34.47
C ILE A 110 -34.53 8.97 35.74
N GLU A 111 -33.57 8.61 36.59
CA GLU A 111 -33.84 7.97 37.89
C GLU A 111 -34.74 8.81 38.79
N ASN A 112 -34.57 10.14 38.79
CA ASN A 112 -35.37 11.03 39.60
C ASN A 112 -36.77 11.29 39.00
N LEU A 113 -36.93 11.16 37.68
CA LEU A 113 -38.24 11.26 37.01
C LEU A 113 -39.07 9.99 37.16
N ASN A 114 -38.42 8.85 37.40
CA ASN A 114 -39.06 7.54 37.61
C ASN A 114 -39.31 7.21 39.10
N LYS A 115 -39.10 8.17 40.00
CA LYS A 115 -39.45 8.10 41.43
C LYS A 115 -40.72 8.89 41.69
#